data_AF-A0AAU3ZZK1-F1
#
_entry.id   AF-A0AAU3ZZK1-F1
#
_cell.length_a   1.000
_cell.length_b   1.000
_cell.length_c   1.000
_cell.angle_alpha   90.00
_cell.angle_beta   90.00
_cell.angle_gamma   90.00
#
_symmetry.space_group_name_H-M   'P 1'
#
loop_
_entity.id
_entity.type
_entity.pdbx_description
1 polymer ?
#
loop_
_entity_poly.entity_id
_entity_poly.type
_entity_poly.pdbx_seq_one_letter_code
_entity_poly.pdbx_strand_id
1 'polypeptide(L)'
;MSKPVTIRVDDELHALLKERAAAEGTTVTALITRAAHDAVRDPRLEGAAEVFRAFVTDNADAFDSAFPEDAPSLLDASGRAA
;
A
#
# COMPACT_ATOMS: atom_id res chain seq x y z
N MET A 1 19.17 9.08 -3.07
CA MET A 1 19.46 10.54 -3.08
C MET A 1 18.20 11.27 -2.66
N SER A 2 18.21 11.97 -1.53
CA SER A 2 17.04 12.71 -1.03
C SER A 2 17.01 14.11 -1.64
N LYS A 3 15.83 14.59 -2.06
CA LYS A 3 15.64 15.94 -2.58
C LYS A 3 15.03 16.83 -1.49
N PRO A 4 15.53 18.07 -1.29
CA PRO A 4 14.92 19.00 -0.33
C PRO A 4 13.55 19.47 -0.84
N VAL A 5 12.58 19.53 0.07
CA VAL A 5 11.24 20.06 -0.19
C VAL A 5 10.94 21.12 0.87
N THR A 6 10.50 22.30 0.42
CA THR A 6 10.07 23.39 1.31
C THR A 6 8.56 23.45 1.30
N ILE A 7 7.94 23.25 2.46
CA ILE A 7 6.49 23.29 2.65
C ILE A 7 6.16 24.49 3.53
N ARG A 8 5.20 25.31 3.12
CA ARG A 8 4.67 26.39 3.97
C ARG A 8 3.61 25.80 4.89
N VAL A 9 3.80 26.01 6.18
CA VAL A 9 2.85 25.66 7.23
C VAL A 9 2.59 26.92 8.06
N ASP A 10 1.42 27.00 8.67
CA ASP A 10 1.12 28.02 9.66
C ASP A 10 1.95 27.80 10.95
N ASP A 11 2.05 28.85 11.75
CA ASP A 11 2.89 28.86 12.96
C ASP A 11 2.38 27.88 14.02
N GLU A 12 1.07 27.65 14.09
CA GLU A 12 0.44 26.72 15.04
C GLU A 12 0.85 25.28 14.72
N LEU A 13 0.69 24.87 13.45
CA LEU A 13 1.10 23.55 13.00
C LEU A 13 2.61 23.33 13.18
N HIS A 14 3.43 24.36 12.93
CA HIS A 14 4.87 24.27 13.17
C HIS A 14 5.21 24.07 14.65
N ALA A 15 4.51 24.73 15.56
CA ALA A 15 4.68 24.56 17.00
C ALA A 15 4.30 23.13 17.44
N LEU A 16 3.15 22.63 16.98
CA LEU A 16 2.69 21.27 17.28
C LEU A 16 3.65 20.20 16.77
N LEU A 17 4.19 20.37 15.55
CA LEU A 17 5.19 19.46 14.99
C LEU A 17 6.47 19.44 15.81
N LYS A 18 6.93 20.60 16.30
CA LYS A 18 8.11 20.68 17.18
C LYS A 18 7.88 20.00 18.52
N GLU A 19 6.74 20.25 19.16
CA GLU A 19 6.38 19.62 20.42
C GLU A 19 6.34 18.10 20.28
N ARG A 20 5.68 17.61 19.22
CA ARG A 20 5.58 16.18 18.95
C ARG A 20 6.94 15.56 18.64
N ALA A 21 7.78 16.23 17.85
CA ALA A 21 9.12 15.75 17.57
C ALA A 21 9.97 15.66 18.84
N ALA A 22 9.87 16.64 19.74
CA ALA A 22 10.55 16.62 21.03
C ALA A 22 10.03 15.48 21.93
N ALA A 23 8.72 15.26 21.98
CA ALA A 23 8.11 14.17 22.75
C ALA A 23 8.54 12.78 22.24
N GLU A 24 8.69 12.61 20.92
CA GLU A 24 9.14 11.36 20.30
C GLU A 24 10.68 11.24 20.23
N GLY A 25 11.44 12.23 20.72
CA GLY A 25 12.91 12.23 20.63
C GLY A 25 13.45 12.23 19.20
N THR A 26 12.67 12.77 18.26
CA THR A 26 12.96 12.77 16.83
C THR A 26 13.02 14.20 16.27
N THR A 27 13.25 14.33 14.96
CA THR A 27 13.23 15.64 14.29
C THR A 27 11.90 15.84 13.55
N VAL A 28 11.50 17.10 13.39
CA VAL A 28 10.31 17.46 12.58
C VAL A 28 10.42 16.87 11.16
N THR A 29 11.62 16.90 10.56
CA THR A 29 11.87 16.30 9.26
C THR A 29 11.61 14.80 9.24
N ALA A 30 12.07 14.06 10.26
CA ALA A 30 11.84 12.62 10.35
C ALA A 30 10.35 12.31 10.53
N LEU A 31 9.64 13.11 11.31
CA LEU A 31 8.21 12.97 11.53
C LEU A 31 7.41 13.20 10.23
N ILE A 32 7.72 14.28 9.49
CA ILE A 32 7.09 14.58 8.20
C ILE A 32 7.46 13.52 7.16
N THR A 33 8.71 13.06 7.13
CA THR A 33 9.15 12.02 6.18
C THR A 33 8.41 10.71 6.43
N ARG A 34 8.24 10.31 7.69
CA ARG A 34 7.47 9.13 8.06
C ARG A 34 6.00 9.29 7.65
N ALA A 35 5.37 10.40 8.01
CA ALA A 35 3.98 10.66 7.64
C ALA A 35 3.77 10.67 6.11
N ALA A 36 4.71 11.25 5.37
CA ALA A 36 4.67 11.25 3.90
C ALA A 36 4.87 9.85 3.32
N HIS A 37 5.75 9.04 3.91
CA HIS A 37 5.92 7.64 3.51
C HIS A 37 4.63 6.84 3.78
N ASP A 38 4.03 6.99 4.95
CA ASP A 38 2.78 6.32 5.33
C ASP A 38 1.57 6.80 4.51
N ALA A 39 1.57 8.06 4.06
CA ALA A 39 0.51 8.61 3.19
C ALA A 39 0.63 8.13 1.73
N VAL A 40 1.85 7.86 1.25
CA VAL A 40 2.10 7.40 -0.13
C VAL A 40 2.06 5.87 -0.22
N ARG A 41 2.55 5.17 0.81
CA ARG A 41 2.39 3.73 1.00
C ARG A 41 1.29 3.53 2.02
N ASP A 42 0.04 3.45 1.55
CA ASP A 42 -1.06 3.05 2.43
C ASP A 42 -0.75 1.65 2.98
N PRO A 43 -0.43 1.51 4.28
CA PRO A 43 -0.01 0.23 4.85
C PRO A 43 -1.11 -0.83 4.78
N ARG A 44 -2.38 -0.41 4.59
CA ARG A 44 -3.51 -1.31 4.38
C ARG A 44 -3.47 -1.94 2.99
N LEU A 45 -2.92 -1.25 2.00
CA LEU A 45 -2.92 -1.69 0.60
C LEU A 45 -1.66 -2.47 0.20
N GLU A 46 -0.52 -2.23 0.85
CA GLU A 46 0.72 -2.98 0.55
C GLU A 46 0.59 -4.48 0.79
N GLY A 47 -0.19 -4.91 1.79
CA GLY A 47 -0.49 -6.32 2.06
C GLY A 47 -1.78 -6.82 1.42
N ALA A 48 -2.77 -5.95 1.16
CA ALA A 48 -4.07 -6.38 0.66
C ALA A 48 -3.98 -7.03 -0.72
N ALA A 49 -3.13 -6.52 -1.61
CA ALA A 49 -2.94 -7.12 -2.93
C ALA A 49 -2.24 -8.49 -2.86
N GLU A 50 -1.38 -8.71 -1.86
CA GLU A 50 -0.73 -10.01 -1.64
C GLU A 50 -1.67 -11.01 -0.97
N VAL A 51 -2.43 -10.58 0.02
CA VAL A 51 -3.50 -11.37 0.67
C VAL A 51 -4.58 -11.75 -0.34
N PHE A 52 -5.01 -10.81 -1.19
CA PHE A 52 -5.97 -11.08 -2.25
C PHE A 52 -5.41 -12.09 -3.27
N ARG A 53 -4.15 -11.94 -3.68
CA ARG A 53 -3.49 -12.92 -4.58
C ARG A 53 -3.41 -14.31 -3.95
N ALA A 54 -3.01 -14.41 -2.69
CA ALA A 54 -2.96 -15.68 -1.97
C ALA A 54 -4.36 -16.32 -1.84
N PHE A 55 -5.37 -15.53 -1.45
CA PHE A 55 -6.75 -15.99 -1.36
C PHE A 55 -7.28 -16.50 -2.70
N VAL A 56 -7.03 -15.77 -3.80
CA VAL A 56 -7.44 -16.21 -5.14
C VAL A 56 -6.73 -17.51 -5.52
N THR A 57 -5.43 -17.63 -5.31
CA THR A 57 -4.69 -18.87 -5.60
C THR A 57 -5.23 -20.06 -4.81
N ASP A 58 -5.54 -19.89 -3.52
CA ASP A 58 -6.02 -20.97 -2.67
C ASP A 58 -7.47 -21.39 -2.97
N ASN A 59 -8.27 -20.52 -3.62
CA ASN A 59 -9.71 -20.74 -3.83
C ASN A 59 -10.12 -20.80 -5.30
N ALA A 60 -9.22 -20.57 -6.25
CA ALA A 60 -9.53 -20.56 -7.69
C ALA A 60 -10.16 -21.88 -8.14
N ASP A 61 -9.56 -23.02 -7.77
CA ASP A 61 -10.08 -24.34 -8.14
C ASP A 61 -11.48 -24.61 -7.58
N ALA A 62 -11.74 -24.13 -6.36
CA ALA A 62 -13.04 -24.27 -5.72
C ALA A 62 -14.11 -23.37 -6.38
N PHE A 63 -13.71 -22.18 -6.83
CA PHE A 63 -14.57 -21.27 -7.57
C PHE A 63 -14.91 -21.84 -8.96
N ASP A 64 -13.93 -22.32 -9.70
CA ASP A 64 -14.13 -22.93 -11.03
C ASP A 64 -15.00 -24.19 -10.95
N SER A 65 -14.87 -24.98 -9.88
CA SER A 65 -15.74 -26.15 -9.65
C SER A 65 -17.18 -25.76 -9.27
N ALA A 66 -17.40 -24.60 -8.66
CA ALA A 66 -18.71 -24.12 -8.26
C ALA A 66 -19.45 -23.40 -9.41
N PHE A 67 -18.71 -22.78 -10.33
CA PHE A 67 -19.22 -22.04 -11.49
C PHE A 67 -18.59 -22.56 -12.79
N PRO A 68 -18.83 -23.81 -13.18
CA PRO A 68 -18.16 -24.43 -14.33
C PRO A 68 -18.50 -23.77 -15.67
N GLU A 69 -19.61 -23.04 -15.76
CA GLU A 69 -20.03 -22.28 -16.94
C GLU A 69 -19.32 -20.93 -17.10
N ASP A 70 -18.78 -20.39 -16.02
CA ASP A 70 -18.01 -19.14 -15.98
C ASP A 70 -16.50 -19.38 -15.88
N ALA A 71 -16.08 -20.65 -15.83
CA ALA A 71 -14.68 -21.02 -15.79
C ALA A 71 -13.97 -20.46 -17.04
N PRO A 72 -12.84 -19.75 -16.87
CA PRO A 72 -12.11 -19.20 -18.00
C PRO A 72 -11.69 -20.32 -18.94
N SER A 73 -11.79 -20.08 -20.26
CA SER A 73 -11.28 -21.01 -21.26
C SER A 73 -9.83 -21.33 -20.91
N LEU A 74 -9.51 -22.61 -20.69
CA LEU A 74 -8.16 -23.04 -20.36
C LEU A 74 -7.21 -22.45 -21.41
N LEU A 75 -6.32 -21.56 -20.97
CA LEU A 75 -5.30 -21.02 -21.86
C LEU A 75 -4.27 -22.12 -22.08
N ASP A 76 -3.85 -22.33 -23.32
CA ASP A 76 -2.73 -23.20 -23.64
C ASP A 76 -1.44 -22.69 -22.98
N ALA A 77 -0.37 -23.49 -23.01
CA ALA A 77 0.93 -23.11 -22.43
C ALA A 77 1.54 -21.83 -23.05
N SER A 78 0.94 -21.28 -24.11
CA SER A 78 1.32 -20.03 -24.78
C SER A 78 0.37 -18.86 -24.47
N GLY A 79 -0.62 -19.05 -23.58
CA GLY A 79 -1.55 -18.00 -23.16
C GLY A 79 -2.68 -17.70 -24.15
N ARG A 80 -3.00 -18.62 -25.08
CA ARG A 80 -4.16 -18.48 -25.98
C ARG A 80 -5.29 -19.40 -25.54
N ALA A 81 -6.53 -18.97 -25.74
CA ALA A 81 -7.70 -19.83 -25.53
C ALA A 81 -7.54 -21.12 -26.33
N ALA A 82 -7.62 -22.27 -25.65
CA ALA A 82 -7.58 -23.60 -26.25
C ALA A 82 -8.91 -23.95 -26.95
#